data_AF-A0A956AEQ0-F1
#
_entry.id   AF-A0A956AEQ0-F1
#
_cell.length_a   1.000
_cell.length_b   1.000
_cell.length_c   1.000
_cell.angle_alpha   90.00
_cell.angle_beta   90.00
_cell.angle_gamma   90.00
#
_symmetry.space_group_name_H-M   'P 1'
#
loop_
_entity.id
_entity.type
_entity.pdbx_description
1 polymer ?
#
loop_
_entity_poly.entity_id
_entity_poly.type
_entity_poly.pdbx_seq_one_letter_code
_entity_poly.pdbx_strand_id
1 'polypeptide(L)'
;MSLYTILLDFRGGTYLHQLEAESVEEAVADWARELDIAAISGFDPAERDELIRAVDDDPPIAINGMRGVWCVSAGLEAGLALAHVICTAPANE
;
A
#
# COMPACT_ATOMS: atom_id res chain seq x y z
N MET A 1 -15.26 4.33 8.84
CA MET A 1 -14.13 3.80 8.05
C MET A 1 -14.45 3.91 6.58
N SER A 2 -13.45 4.20 5.76
CA SER A 2 -13.55 4.23 4.30
C SER A 2 -12.94 2.95 3.74
N LEU A 3 -13.43 2.45 2.61
CA LEU A 3 -12.83 1.33 1.89
C LEU A 3 -11.70 1.84 0.99
N TYR A 4 -10.49 1.38 1.26
CA TYR A 4 -9.32 1.63 0.44
C TYR A 4 -9.00 0.42 -0.44
N THR A 5 -8.60 0.71 -1.67
CA THR A 5 -8.05 -0.27 -2.61
C THR A 5 -6.60 0.08 -2.87
N ILE A 6 -5.74 -0.91 -2.70
CA ILE A 6 -4.30 -0.77 -2.88
C ILE A 6 -3.88 -1.62 -4.07
N LEU A 7 -3.21 -0.98 -5.02
CA LEU A 7 -2.61 -1.63 -6.17
C LEU A 7 -1.09 -1.59 -6.00
N LEU A 8 -0.50 -2.74 -5.73
CA LEU A 8 0.94 -2.92 -5.63
C LEU A 8 1.50 -3.37 -6.98
N ASP A 9 2.39 -2.58 -7.54
CA ASP A 9 3.26 -2.99 -8.64
C ASP A 9 4.61 -3.44 -8.07
N PHE A 10 4.95 -4.71 -8.32
CA PHE A 10 6.20 -5.30 -7.86
C PHE A 10 6.68 -6.37 -8.83
N ARG A 11 7.92 -6.23 -9.31
CA ARG A 11 8.61 -7.18 -10.22
C ARG A 11 7.80 -7.60 -11.45
N GLY A 12 7.01 -6.67 -12.00
CA GLY A 12 6.17 -6.91 -13.18
C GLY A 12 4.84 -7.60 -12.89
N GLY A 13 4.54 -7.91 -11.64
CA GLY A 13 3.20 -8.27 -11.18
C GLY A 13 2.45 -7.06 -10.65
N THR A 14 1.12 -7.10 -10.77
CA THR A 14 0.20 -6.15 -10.15
C THR A 14 -0.71 -6.92 -9.19
N TYR A 15 -0.72 -6.52 -7.93
CA TYR A 15 -1.44 -7.18 -6.86
C TYR A 15 -2.46 -6.21 -6.27
N LEU A 16 -3.63 -6.72 -5.91
CA LEU A 16 -4.73 -5.92 -5.39
C LEU A 16 -5.09 -6.38 -4.00
N HIS A 17 -5.26 -5.42 -3.10
CA HIS A 17 -5.74 -5.64 -1.75
C HIS A 17 -6.76 -4.57 -1.37
N GLN A 18 -7.81 -4.94 -0.65
CA GLN A 18 -8.81 -4.00 -0.17
C GLN A 18 -8.97 -4.16 1.34
N LEU A 19 -9.03 -3.02 2.02
CA LEU A 19 -9.24 -2.97 3.47
C LEU A 19 -10.02 -1.72 3.86
N GLU A 20 -10.67 -1.78 5.00
CA GLU A 20 -11.30 -0.62 5.63
C GLU A 20 -10.31 0.02 6.61
N ALA A 21 -10.26 1.35 6.63
CA ALA A 21 -9.45 2.10 7.59
C ALA A 21 -10.09 3.47 7.90
N GLU A 22 -9.68 4.12 8.99
CA GLU A 22 -10.12 5.47 9.33
C GLU A 22 -9.37 6.54 8.54
N SER A 23 -8.11 6.28 8.16
CA SER A 23 -7.25 7.20 7.42
C SER A 23 -6.43 6.48 6.34
N VAL A 24 -5.76 7.24 5.46
CA VAL A 24 -4.88 6.64 4.44
C VAL A 24 -3.60 6.10 5.07
N GLU A 25 -3.10 6.77 6.12
CA GLU A 25 -1.94 6.35 6.89
C GLU A 25 -2.19 4.99 7.53
N GLU A 26 -3.36 4.82 8.16
CA GLU A 26 -3.78 3.53 8.72
C GLU A 26 -3.98 2.48 7.62
N ALA A 27 -4.63 2.84 6.50
CA ALA A 27 -4.83 1.92 5.38
C ALA A 27 -3.51 1.36 4.84
N VAL A 28 -2.48 2.18 4.72
CA VAL A 28 -1.16 1.74 4.24
C VAL A 28 -0.44 0.89 5.29
N ALA A 29 -0.49 1.30 6.56
CA ALA A 29 0.19 0.58 7.63
C ALA A 29 -0.43 -0.82 7.85
N ASP A 30 -1.75 -0.92 7.81
CA ASP A 30 -2.47 -2.19 7.95
C ASP A 30 -2.26 -3.07 6.72
N TRP A 31 -2.32 -2.51 5.51
CA TRP A 31 -2.00 -3.24 4.29
C TRP A 31 -0.60 -3.84 4.32
N ALA A 32 0.43 -3.09 4.73
CA ALA A 32 1.79 -3.59 4.78
C ALA A 32 1.93 -4.78 5.77
N ARG A 33 1.15 -4.78 6.86
CA ARG A 33 1.14 -5.84 7.87
C ARG A 33 0.31 -7.06 7.44
N GLU A 34 -0.81 -6.84 6.76
CA GLU A 34 -1.75 -7.87 6.31
C GLU A 34 -1.41 -8.46 4.93
N LEU A 35 -0.37 -7.94 4.26
CA LEU A 35 0.05 -8.38 2.94
C LEU A 35 0.31 -9.90 2.91
N ASP A 36 -0.46 -10.60 2.08
CA ASP A 36 -0.23 -12.02 1.81
C ASP A 36 0.96 -12.19 0.86
N ILE A 37 2.16 -12.19 1.46
CA ILE A 37 3.43 -12.33 0.74
C ILE A 37 3.54 -13.65 -0.02
N ALA A 38 2.80 -14.70 0.39
CA ALA A 38 2.84 -15.98 -0.30
C ALA A 38 2.20 -15.91 -1.71
N ALA A 39 1.30 -14.94 -1.92
CA ALA A 39 0.69 -14.67 -3.21
C ALA A 39 1.57 -13.82 -4.14
N ILE A 40 2.68 -13.26 -3.65
CA ILE A 40 3.54 -12.32 -4.36
C ILE A 40 4.86 -13.01 -4.71
N SER A 41 5.11 -13.18 -6.00
CA SER A 41 6.31 -13.89 -6.44
C SER A 41 7.58 -13.11 -6.10
N GLY A 42 8.45 -13.74 -5.30
CA GLY A 42 9.74 -13.16 -4.90
C GLY A 42 9.63 -12.04 -3.89
N PHE A 43 8.58 -12.08 -3.04
CA PHE A 43 8.39 -11.21 -1.88
C PHE A 43 8.39 -12.10 -0.63
N ASP A 44 9.37 -11.90 0.23
CA ASP A 44 9.65 -12.69 1.40
C ASP A 44 9.37 -11.90 2.71
N PRO A 45 9.49 -12.53 3.88
CA PRO A 45 9.24 -11.85 5.15
C PRO A 45 10.17 -10.66 5.43
N ALA A 46 11.42 -10.69 4.96
CA ALA A 46 12.36 -9.59 5.13
C ALA A 46 11.95 -8.39 4.27
N GLU A 47 11.50 -8.62 3.04
CA GLU A 47 10.91 -7.57 2.21
C GLU A 47 9.67 -6.94 2.84
N ARG A 48 8.85 -7.73 3.55
CA ARG A 48 7.71 -7.18 4.30
C ARG A 48 8.17 -6.28 5.45
N ASP A 49 9.18 -6.71 6.20
CA ASP A 49 9.71 -5.90 7.30
C ASP A 49 10.33 -4.58 6.79
N GLU A 50 10.98 -4.61 5.63
CA GLU A 50 11.47 -3.41 4.95
C GLU A 50 10.32 -2.50 4.47
N LEU A 51 9.28 -3.09 3.87
CA LEU A 51 8.08 -2.36 3.44
C LEU A 51 7.42 -1.67 4.64
N ILE A 52 7.22 -2.38 5.75
CA ILE A 52 6.61 -1.81 6.97
C ILE A 52 7.41 -0.60 7.46
N ARG A 53 8.74 -0.72 7.55
CA ARG A 53 9.59 0.42 7.96
C ARG A 53 9.48 1.58 6.98
N ALA A 54 9.50 1.30 5.68
CA ALA A 54 9.42 2.33 4.65
C ALA A 54 8.10 3.11 4.72
N VAL A 55 6.97 2.44 4.91
CA VAL A 55 5.66 3.13 5.01
C VAL A 55 5.43 3.80 6.35
N ASP A 56 6.08 3.34 7.42
CA ASP A 56 6.06 4.02 8.72
C ASP A 56 6.92 5.30 8.70
N ASP A 57 8.03 5.30 7.96
CA ASP A 57 8.96 6.44 7.84
C ASP A 57 8.51 7.49 6.80
N ASP A 58 7.85 7.07 5.71
CA ASP A 58 7.41 7.94 4.61
C ASP A 58 5.88 7.90 4.44
N PRO A 59 5.16 8.98 4.80
CA PRO A 59 3.70 9.00 4.74
C PRO A 59 3.18 8.98 3.29
N PRO A 60 1.94 8.50 3.06
CA PRO A 60 1.32 8.47 1.73
C PRO A 60 1.24 9.84 1.08
N ILE A 61 1.79 9.97 -0.13
CA ILE A 61 1.82 11.24 -0.87
C ILE A 61 0.56 11.37 -1.73
N ALA A 62 -0.21 12.43 -1.52
CA ALA A 62 -1.40 12.71 -2.33
C ALA A 62 -1.04 12.99 -3.79
N ILE A 63 -1.79 12.38 -4.72
CA ILE A 63 -1.60 12.61 -6.16
C ILE A 63 -2.25 13.92 -6.58
N ASN A 64 -1.45 14.81 -7.16
CA ASN A 64 -1.91 16.11 -7.65
C ASN A 64 -3.06 15.98 -8.66
N GLY A 65 -4.15 16.72 -8.42
CA GLY A 65 -5.33 16.73 -9.29
C GLY A 65 -6.31 15.60 -9.05
N MET A 66 -6.06 14.70 -8.09
CA MET A 66 -6.96 13.62 -7.70
C MET A 66 -7.43 13.80 -6.25
N ARG A 67 -8.66 13.37 -5.95
CA ARG A 67 -9.19 13.30 -4.59
C ARG A 67 -9.23 11.83 -4.17
N GLY A 68 -8.75 11.54 -2.97
CA GLY A 68 -8.80 10.18 -2.44
C GLY A 68 -7.79 9.23 -3.10
N VAL A 69 -6.69 9.76 -3.67
CA VAL A 69 -5.65 8.94 -4.31
C VAL A 69 -4.28 9.37 -3.80
N TRP A 70 -3.50 8.38 -3.37
CA TRP A 70 -2.16 8.56 -2.84
C TRP A 70 -1.19 7.54 -3.45
N CYS A 71 0.09 7.79 -3.26
CA CYS A 71 1.19 6.90 -3.64
C CYS A 71 2.09 6.66 -2.45
N VAL A 72 2.56 5.43 -2.32
CA VAL A 72 3.67 5.04 -1.44
C VAL A 72 4.65 4.18 -2.22
N SER A 73 5.91 4.22 -1.83
CA SER A 73 6.93 3.40 -2.46
C SER A 73 7.96 2.95 -1.45
N ALA A 74 8.47 1.74 -1.62
CA ALA A 74 9.57 1.20 -0.84
C ALA A 74 10.64 0.63 -1.78
N GLY A 75 11.88 1.06 -1.59
CA GLY A 75 13.03 0.41 -2.21
C GLY A 75 13.42 -0.81 -1.36
N LEU A 76 13.10 -2.00 -1.86
CA LEU A 76 13.41 -3.27 -1.22
C LEU A 76 14.64 -3.90 -1.87
N GLU A 77 15.30 -4.85 -1.20
CA GLU A 77 16.43 -5.59 -1.79
C GLU A 77 16.04 -6.24 -3.14
N ALA A 78 14.84 -6.85 -3.20
CA ALA A 78 14.32 -7.50 -4.39
C ALA A 78 13.80 -6.54 -5.49
N GLY A 79 13.74 -5.23 -5.22
CA GLY A 79 13.34 -4.21 -6.18
C GLY A 79 12.41 -3.14 -5.62
N LEU A 80 11.83 -2.32 -6.51
CA LEU A 80 10.87 -1.28 -6.12
C LEU A 80 9.48 -1.88 -5.91
N ALA A 81 8.92 -1.68 -4.73
CA ALA A 81 7.49 -1.82 -4.46
C ALA A 81 6.83 -0.44 -4.61
N LEU A 82 5.90 -0.31 -5.56
CA LEU A 82 5.13 0.91 -5.78
C LEU A 82 3.66 0.61 -5.51
N ALA A 83 3.03 1.32 -4.58
CA ALA A 83 1.64 1.13 -4.26
C ALA A 83 0.81 2.39 -4.51
N HIS A 84 -0.28 2.22 -5.26
CA HIS A 84 -1.32 3.23 -5.44
C HIS A 84 -2.43 2.96 -4.45
N VAL A 85 -2.79 3.95 -3.63
CA VAL A 85 -3.79 3.83 -2.57
C VAL A 85 -5.00 4.67 -2.97
N ILE A 86 -6.16 4.04 -3.11
CA ILE A 86 -7.37 4.67 -3.63
C ILE A 86 -8.49 4.52 -2.59
N CYS A 87 -9.02 5.64 -2.08
CA CYS A 87 -10.26 5.64 -1.31
C CYS A 87 -11.43 5.37 -2.28
N THR A 88 -11.85 4.11 -2.34
CA THR A 88 -12.86 3.62 -3.29
C THR A 88 -14.30 3.79 -2.80
N ALA A 89 -14.52 3.76 -1.48
CA ALA A 89 -15.79 4.11 -0.88
C ALA A 89 -15.52 4.93 0.38
N PRO A 90 -15.67 6.27 0.34
CA PRO A 90 -15.50 7.09 1.53
C PRO A 90 -16.57 6.74 2.57
N ALA A 91 -16.20 6.80 3.85
CA ALA A 91 -17.20 6.85 4.92
C ALA A 91 -18.21 7.96 4.61
N ASN A 92 -19.51 7.71 4.83
CA ASN A 92 -20.57 8.68 4.55
C ASN A 92 -20.20 10.05 5.16
N GLU A 93 -20.04 11.08 4.29
CA GLU A 93 -19.83 12.48 4.68
C GLU A 93 -21.07 13.09 5.37
#